data_AF-D4FB22-F1
#
_entry.id   AF-D4FB22-F1
#
_cell.length_a   1.000
_cell.length_b   1.000
_cell.length_c   1.000
_cell.angle_alpha   90.00
_cell.angle_beta   90.00
_cell.angle_gamma   90.00
#
_symmetry.space_group_name_H-M   'P 1'
#
loop_
_entity.id
_entity.type
_entity.pdbx_description
1 polymer ?
#
loop_
_entity_poly.entity_id
_entity_poly.type
_entity_poly.pdbx_seq_one_letter_code
_entity_poly.pdbx_strand_id
1 'polypeptide(L)'
;HPDKVQSIVADAPTVEDSAEAFAALDYRIFRALAFACGNPIYGLILNGLKGLYTRVGRYYFSNPQARRLALAFYARLGELAAAHQHDQVMDFVRNYGKESGAIWHGMQSGIPRDLAEGRG
;
A
#
# COMPACT_ATOMS: atom_id res chain seq x y z
N HIS A 1 15.17 9.93 1.71
CA HIS A 1 14.41 11.18 1.55
C HIS A 1 13.19 11.21 2.47
N PRO A 2 13.39 11.44 3.78
CA PRO A 2 12.32 11.38 4.78
C PRO A 2 11.21 12.41 4.54
N ASP A 3 11.55 13.64 4.13
CA ASP A 3 10.58 14.72 3.87
C ASP A 3 9.58 14.38 2.76
N LYS A 4 10.04 13.66 1.72
CA LYS A 4 9.16 13.18 0.65
C LYS A 4 8.18 12.15 1.18
N VAL A 5 8.64 11.20 2.00
CA VAL A 5 7.77 10.17 2.61
C VAL A 5 6.70 10.82 3.46
N GLN A 6 7.06 11.80 4.30
CA GLN A 6 6.12 12.53 5.14
C GLN A 6 5.05 13.27 4.33
N SER A 7 5.44 14.00 3.27
CA SER A 7 4.48 14.66 2.38
C SER A 7 3.55 13.67 1.69
N ILE A 8 4.02 12.47 1.37
CA ILE A 8 3.25 11.42 0.71
C ILE A 8 2.23 10.77 1.67
N VAL A 9 2.58 10.59 2.94
CA VAL A 9 1.69 9.98 3.94
C VAL A 9 0.77 10.98 4.66
N ALA A 10 1.10 12.28 4.63
CA ALA A 10 0.32 13.33 5.29
C ALA A 10 -1.11 13.47 4.73
N ASP A 11 -1.32 13.11 3.45
CA ASP A 11 -2.64 13.14 2.80
C ASP A 11 -3.47 11.88 3.08
N ALA A 12 -2.90 10.84 3.70
CA ALA A 12 -3.61 9.60 3.98
C ALA A 12 -4.89 9.74 4.85
N PRO A 13 -4.94 10.61 5.88
CA PRO A 13 -6.12 10.74 6.74
C PRO A 13 -7.27 11.54 6.09
N THR A 14 -7.02 12.27 5.00
CA THR A 14 -8.03 13.11 4.33
C THR A 14 -8.73 12.38 3.19
N VAL A 15 -8.30 11.16 2.89
CA VAL A 15 -8.86 10.35 1.81
C VAL A 15 -10.25 9.86 2.20
N GLU A 16 -11.15 9.83 1.22
CA GLU A 16 -12.50 9.27 1.39
C GLU A 16 -12.43 7.83 1.92
N ASP A 17 -13.30 7.45 2.85
CA ASP A 17 -13.39 6.08 3.38
C ASP A 17 -14.01 5.09 2.37
N SER A 18 -13.47 5.08 1.15
CA SER A 18 -13.89 4.25 0.04
C SER A 18 -12.73 3.35 -0.42
N ALA A 19 -13.07 2.15 -0.88
CA ALA A 19 -12.07 1.19 -1.34
C ALA A 19 -11.27 1.70 -2.54
N GLU A 20 -11.90 2.52 -3.38
CA GLU A 20 -11.27 3.13 -4.55
C GLU A 20 -10.25 4.20 -4.16
N ALA A 21 -10.62 5.10 -3.25
CA ALA A 21 -9.72 6.13 -2.73
C ALA A 21 -8.49 5.50 -2.06
N PHE A 22 -8.69 4.45 -1.25
CA PHE A 22 -7.61 3.73 -0.61
C PHE A 22 -6.69 2.99 -1.57
N ALA A 23 -7.24 2.31 -2.59
CA ALA A 23 -6.43 1.64 -3.61
C ALA A 23 -5.57 2.62 -4.41
N ALA A 24 -6.11 3.80 -4.72
CA ALA A 24 -5.37 4.86 -5.40
C ALA A 24 -4.27 5.47 -4.50
N LEU A 25 -4.57 5.69 -3.22
CA LEU A 25 -3.62 6.18 -2.23
C LEU A 25 -2.46 5.21 -2.03
N ASP A 26 -2.76 3.93 -1.74
CA ASP A 26 -1.77 2.86 -1.52
C ASP A 26 -0.80 2.75 -2.70
N TYR A 27 -1.33 2.69 -3.92
CA TYR A 27 -0.52 2.68 -5.15
C TYR A 27 0.38 3.91 -5.27
N ARG A 28 -0.15 5.12 -4.99
CA ARG A 28 0.62 6.37 -5.04
C ARG A 28 1.77 6.34 -4.05
N ILE A 29 1.52 5.88 -2.82
CA ILE A 29 2.52 5.81 -1.75
C ILE A 29 3.65 4.86 -2.16
N PHE A 30 3.34 3.62 -2.53
CA PHE A 30 4.35 2.63 -2.93
C PHE A 30 5.13 3.06 -4.17
N ARG A 31 4.46 3.64 -5.17
CA ARG A 31 5.12 4.20 -6.35
C ARG A 31 6.10 5.30 -5.96
N ALA A 32 5.68 6.24 -5.14
CA ALA A 32 6.53 7.36 -4.75
C ALA A 32 7.73 6.91 -3.89
N LEU A 33 7.55 5.92 -3.01
CA LEU A 33 8.64 5.26 -2.28
C LEU A 33 9.63 4.58 -3.24
N ALA A 34 9.12 3.86 -4.25
CA ALA A 34 9.94 3.21 -5.26
C ALA A 34 10.77 4.21 -6.08
N PHE A 35 10.22 5.36 -6.45
CA PHE A 35 11.01 6.42 -7.09
C PHE A 35 11.99 7.10 -6.12
N ALA A 36 11.65 7.19 -4.84
CA ALA A 36 12.51 7.79 -3.82
C ALA A 36 13.71 6.91 -3.41
N CYS A 37 13.72 5.62 -3.73
CA CYS A 37 14.84 4.72 -3.41
C CYS A 37 16.06 4.89 -4.36
N GLY A 38 15.97 5.77 -5.35
CA GLY A 38 17.07 6.08 -6.29
C GLY A 38 17.22 5.08 -7.44
N ASN A 39 16.46 3.97 -7.43
CA ASN A 39 16.42 3.01 -8.54
C ASN A 39 15.09 3.12 -9.32
N PRO A 40 15.10 3.67 -10.56
CA PRO A 40 13.88 3.89 -11.35
C PRO A 40 13.20 2.59 -11.80
N ILE A 41 13.90 1.44 -11.78
CA ILE A 41 13.36 0.14 -12.18
C ILE A 41 12.15 -0.23 -11.30
N TYR A 42 12.21 0.02 -9.99
CA TYR A 42 11.08 -0.29 -9.10
C TYR A 42 9.83 0.55 -9.42
N GLY A 43 10.03 1.83 -9.78
CA GLY A 43 8.94 2.69 -10.23
C GLY A 43 8.33 2.23 -11.55
N LEU A 44 9.14 1.72 -12.48
CA LEU A 44 8.70 1.17 -13.76
C LEU A 44 7.93 -0.14 -13.60
N ILE A 45 8.37 -1.03 -12.71
CA ILE A 45 7.64 -2.26 -12.38
C ILE A 45 6.24 -1.91 -11.86
N LEU A 46 6.14 -0.97 -10.92
CA LEU A 46 4.85 -0.53 -10.39
C LEU A 46 3.97 0.12 -11.48
N ASN A 47 4.55 0.89 -12.41
CA ASN A 47 3.79 1.45 -13.53
C ASN A 47 3.15 0.35 -14.39
N GLY A 48 3.90 -0.71 -14.70
CA GLY A 48 3.39 -1.85 -15.49
C GLY A 48 2.29 -2.65 -14.76
N LEU A 49 2.30 -2.65 -13.43
CA LEU A 49 1.34 -3.38 -12.60
C LEU A 49 0.15 -2.52 -12.15
N LYS A 50 0.10 -1.22 -12.50
CA LYS A 50 -0.90 -0.26 -11.99
C LYS A 50 -2.34 -0.79 -12.09
N GLY A 51 -2.73 -1.31 -13.26
CA GLY A 51 -4.11 -1.77 -13.50
C GLY A 51 -4.49 -2.97 -12.62
N LEU A 52 -3.61 -3.97 -12.51
CA LEU A 52 -3.82 -5.13 -11.65
C LEU A 52 -3.81 -4.72 -10.17
N TYR A 53 -2.85 -3.88 -9.78
CA TYR A 53 -2.69 -3.41 -8.41
C TYR A 53 -3.92 -2.66 -7.91
N THR A 54 -4.45 -1.71 -8.69
CA THR A 54 -5.65 -0.96 -8.28
C THR A 54 -6.89 -1.84 -8.23
N ARG A 55 -7.00 -2.84 -9.12
CA ARG A 55 -8.12 -3.80 -9.12
C ARG A 55 -8.10 -4.68 -7.87
N VAL A 56 -6.94 -5.27 -7.54
CA VAL A 56 -6.75 -6.07 -6.32
C VAL A 56 -6.94 -5.18 -5.09
N GLY A 57 -6.37 -3.97 -5.10
CA GLY A 57 -6.49 -3.00 -4.02
C GLY A 57 -7.94 -2.63 -3.74
N ARG A 58 -8.76 -2.36 -4.77
CA ARG A 58 -10.20 -2.06 -4.60
C ARG A 58 -10.94 -3.21 -3.89
N TYR A 59 -10.63 -4.46 -4.21
CA TYR A 59 -11.23 -5.58 -3.50
C TYR A 59 -10.70 -5.71 -2.07
N TYR A 60 -9.39 -5.64 -1.87
CA TYR A 60 -8.77 -5.72 -0.54
C TYR A 60 -9.28 -4.61 0.41
N PHE A 61 -9.31 -3.37 -0.06
CA PHE A 61 -9.76 -2.21 0.71
C PHE A 61 -11.29 -2.10 0.83
N SER A 62 -12.06 -3.00 0.19
CA SER A 62 -13.48 -3.15 0.54
C SER A 62 -13.65 -3.58 2.00
N ASN A 63 -12.65 -4.28 2.56
CA ASN A 63 -12.60 -4.63 3.97
C ASN A 63 -12.14 -3.41 4.81
N PRO A 64 -12.96 -2.88 5.73
CA PRO A 64 -12.57 -1.77 6.59
C PRO A 64 -11.37 -2.07 7.49
N GLN A 65 -11.13 -3.34 7.84
CA GLN A 65 -9.95 -3.73 8.62
C GLN A 65 -8.65 -3.53 7.82
N ALA A 66 -8.68 -3.82 6.51
CA ALA A 66 -7.54 -3.57 5.62
C ALA A 66 -7.21 -2.07 5.55
N ARG A 67 -8.24 -1.22 5.46
CA ARG A 67 -8.07 0.25 5.42
C ARG A 67 -7.45 0.78 6.70
N ARG A 68 -7.95 0.34 7.86
CA ARG A 68 -7.38 0.72 9.17
C ARG A 68 -5.93 0.26 9.32
N LEU A 69 -5.62 -0.96 8.91
CA LEU A 69 -4.26 -1.49 8.95
C LEU A 69 -3.31 -0.67 8.06
N ALA A 70 -3.74 -0.31 6.85
CA ALA A 70 -2.96 0.51 5.93
C ALA A 70 -2.71 1.94 6.46
N LEU A 71 -3.73 2.59 7.05
CA LEU A 71 -3.54 3.91 7.69
C LEU A 71 -2.50 3.87 8.81
N ALA A 72 -2.60 2.87 9.69
CA ALA A 72 -1.61 2.67 10.76
C ALA A 72 -0.21 2.43 10.19
N PHE A 73 -0.13 1.68 9.08
CA PHE A 73 1.12 1.45 8.37
C PHE A 73 1.74 2.74 7.83
N TYR A 74 0.97 3.58 7.14
CA TYR A 74 1.47 4.85 6.59
C TYR A 74 1.91 5.82 7.67
N ALA A 75 1.15 5.95 8.76
CA ALA A 75 1.49 6.81 9.89
C ALA A 75 2.84 6.39 10.49
N ARG A 76 2.98 5.09 10.79
CA ARG A 76 4.22 4.56 11.37
C ARG A 76 5.40 4.62 10.40
N LEU A 77 5.18 4.47 9.11
CA LEU A 77 6.23 4.67 8.11
C LEU A 77 6.74 6.11 8.10
N GLY A 78 5.84 7.10 8.24
CA GLY A 78 6.19 8.51 8.40
C GLY A 78 7.02 8.77 9.67
N GLU A 79 6.66 8.15 10.79
CA GLU A 79 7.43 8.23 12.04
C GLU A 79 8.83 7.62 11.91
N LEU A 80 8.95 6.42 11.33
CA LEU A 80 10.23 5.74 11.12
C LEU A 80 11.15 6.54 10.19
N ALA A 81 10.57 7.17 9.15
CA ALA A 81 11.30 8.07 8.27
C ALA A 81 11.80 9.32 9.01
N ALA A 82 10.97 9.93 9.87
CA ALA A 82 11.33 11.09 10.68
C ALA A 82 12.47 10.78 11.67
N ALA A 83 12.42 9.60 12.28
CA ALA A 83 13.37 9.17 13.30
C ALA A 83 14.68 8.61 12.71
N HIS A 84 14.84 8.58 11.38
CA HIS A 84 15.97 7.95 10.68
C HIS A 84 16.23 6.49 11.08
N GLN A 85 15.18 5.77 11.51
CA GLN A 85 15.26 4.39 12.00
C GLN A 85 15.18 3.38 10.86
N HIS A 86 16.12 3.47 9.91
CA HIS A 86 16.11 2.65 8.69
C HIS A 86 16.16 1.14 8.97
N ASP A 87 16.85 0.73 10.02
CA ASP A 87 17.01 -0.69 10.39
C ASP A 87 15.68 -1.35 10.76
N GLN A 88 14.72 -0.57 11.27
CA GLN A 88 13.40 -1.08 11.69
C GLN A 88 12.41 -1.18 10.52
N VAL A 89 12.69 -0.53 9.39
CA VAL A 89 11.77 -0.47 8.24
C VAL A 89 11.56 -1.87 7.64
N MET A 90 12.61 -2.68 7.55
CA MET A 90 12.53 -4.00 6.93
C MET A 90 11.62 -4.95 7.72
N ASP A 91 11.79 -5.02 9.04
CA ASP A 91 10.95 -5.86 9.89
C ASP A 91 9.52 -5.32 9.97
N PHE A 92 9.37 -4.00 9.99
CA PHE A 92 8.06 -3.35 9.97
C PHE A 92 7.26 -3.67 8.70
N VAL A 93 7.88 -3.54 7.51
CA VAL A 93 7.25 -3.88 6.22
C VAL A 93 6.94 -5.38 6.15
N ARG A 94 7.84 -6.24 6.65
CA ARG A 94 7.61 -7.68 6.71
C ARG A 94 6.42 -8.03 7.60
N ASN A 95 6.28 -7.37 8.75
CA ASN A 95 5.15 -7.59 9.65
C ASN A 95 3.83 -7.14 9.01
N TYR A 96 3.83 -5.96 8.37
CA TYR A 96 2.68 -5.49 7.60
C TYR A 96 2.28 -6.48 6.49
N GLY A 97 3.24 -7.06 5.77
CA GLY A 97 2.98 -8.09 4.77
C GLY A 97 2.30 -9.34 5.33
N LYS A 98 2.67 -9.77 6.55
CA LYS A 98 2.00 -10.90 7.22
C LYS A 98 0.57 -10.56 7.64
N GLU A 99 0.37 -9.40 8.26
CA GLU A 99 -0.95 -8.97 8.75
C GLU A 99 -1.93 -8.71 7.61
N SER A 100 -1.49 -8.00 6.56
CA SER A 100 -2.27 -7.78 5.35
C SER A 100 -2.56 -9.07 4.60
N GLY A 101 -1.59 -9.98 4.52
CA GLY A 101 -1.76 -11.32 3.95
C GLY A 101 -2.80 -12.15 4.70
N ALA A 102 -2.82 -12.09 6.03
CA ALA A 102 -3.83 -12.77 6.83
C ALA A 102 -5.24 -12.23 6.56
N ILE A 103 -5.39 -10.91 6.42
CA ILE A 103 -6.67 -10.29 6.02
C ILE A 103 -7.08 -10.77 4.63
N TRP A 104 -6.16 -10.74 3.66
CA TRP A 104 -6.41 -11.21 2.30
C TRP A 104 -6.85 -12.68 2.27
N HIS A 105 -6.18 -13.56 3.01
CA HIS A 105 -6.55 -14.97 3.13
C HIS A 105 -7.96 -15.14 3.71
N GLY A 106 -8.32 -14.35 4.72
CA GLY A 106 -9.69 -14.32 5.25
C GLY A 106 -10.75 -13.86 4.25
N MET A 107 -10.35 -13.14 3.20
CA MET A 107 -11.23 -12.68 2.12
C MET A 107 -11.32 -13.67 0.94
N GLN A 108 -10.46 -14.70 0.88
CA GLN A 108 -10.35 -15.59 -0.28
C GLN A 108 -11.65 -16.28 -0.68
N SER A 109 -12.53 -16.57 0.27
CA SER A 109 -13.83 -17.21 0.01
C SER A 109 -14.78 -16.35 -0.85
N GLY A 110 -14.54 -15.04 -0.94
CA GLY A 110 -15.36 -14.11 -1.71
C GLY A 110 -14.66 -13.49 -2.91
N ILE A 111 -13.49 -14.00 -3.32
CA ILE A 111 -12.72 -13.39 -4.42
C ILE A 111 -13.53 -13.48 -5.72
N PRO A 112 -13.84 -12.33 -6.35
CA PRO A 112 -14.47 -12.28 -7.65
C PRO A 112 -13.63 -13.06 -8.69
N ARG A 113 -14.26 -13.92 -9.50
CA ARG A 113 -13.56 -14.76 -10.49
C ARG A 113 -12.74 -13.95 -11.49
N ASP A 114 -13.17 -12.73 -11.77
CA ASP A 114 -12.52 -11.77 -12.65
C ASP A 114 -11.22 -11.18 -12.08
N LEU A 115 -10.98 -11.30 -10.77
CA LEU A 115 -9.67 -11.04 -10.13
C LEU A 115 -8.76 -12.25 -10.16
N ALA A 116 -9.32 -13.47 -10.12
CA ALA A 116 -8.56 -14.72 -10.19
C ALA A 116 -8.05 -15.00 -11.62
N GLU A 117 -8.81 -14.57 -12.62
CA GLU A 117 -8.42 -14.63 -14.03
C GLU A 117 -7.86 -13.27 -14.44
N GLY A 118 -6.53 -13.14 -14.44
CA GLY A 118 -5.81 -11.94 -14.88
C GLY A 118 -6.00 -11.63 -16.38
N ARG A 119 -7.23 -11.32 -16.79
CA ARG A 119 -7.59 -10.94 -18.16
C ARG A 119 -7.98 -9.47 -18.24
N GLY A 120 -7.30 -8.77 -19.15
CA GLY A 120 -7.67 -7.45 -19.68
C GLY A 120 -6.71 -6.36 -19.27
#